data_AF-A0A850MDK7-F1
#
_entry.id   AF-A0A850MDK7-F1
#
_cell.length_a   1.000
_cell.length_b   1.000
_cell.length_c   1.000
_cell.angle_alpha   90.00
_cell.angle_beta   90.00
_cell.angle_gamma   90.00
#
_symmetry.space_group_name_H-M   'P 1'
#
loop_
_entity.id
_entity.type
_entity.pdbx_description
1 polymer ?
#
loop_
_entity_poly.entity_id
_entity_poly.type
_entity_poly.pdbx_seq_one_letter_code
_entity_poly.pdbx_strand_id
1 'polypeptide(L)' 'MNIIKEKIIKEIKKKAEEEFQEDPALQQIHIARKIIAKEAEIEGLSYIEYIKKVRQKSKII' A
#
# COMPACT_ATOMS: atom_id res chain seq x y z
N MET A 1 -11.38 2.04 7.11
CA MET A 1 -10.71 0.74 6.93
C MET A 1 -9.26 0.94 7.33
N ASN A 2 -8.82 0.32 8.43
CA ASN A 2 -7.42 0.24 8.82
C ASN A 2 -7.17 -1.20 9.27
N ILE A 3 -7.16 -2.12 8.30
CA ILE A 3 -6.93 -3.55 8.60
C ILE A 3 -5.42 -3.82 8.76
N ILE A 4 -4.57 -2.93 8.21
CA ILE A 4 -3.13 -3.02 8.38
C ILE A 4 -2.75 -2.46 9.76
N LYS A 5 -2.14 -3.32 10.59
CA LYS A 5 -1.57 -2.92 11.89
C LYS A 5 -0.48 -1.87 11.69
N GLU A 6 -0.41 -0.86 12.57
CA GLU A 6 0.62 0.17 12.54
C GLU A 6 2.06 -0.38 12.49
N LYS A 7 2.29 -1.56 13.10
CA LYS A 7 3.58 -2.25 13.05
C LYS A 7 4.00 -2.60 11.61
N ILE A 8 3.06 -3.06 10.79
CA ILE A 8 3.31 -3.41 9.38
C ILE A 8 3.61 -2.15 8.57
N ILE A 9 2.88 -1.05 8.84
CA ILE A 9 3.14 0.24 8.18
C ILE A 9 4.55 0.75 8.52
N LYS A 10 4.98 0.65 9.79
CA LYS A 10 6.33 1.01 10.22
C LYS A 10 7.40 0.17 9.52
N GLU A 11 7.18 -1.15 9.39
CA GLU A 11 8.10 -2.03 8.66
C GLU A 11 8.18 -1.69 7.17
N ILE A 12 7.05 -1.39 6.51
CA ILE A 12 7.02 -0.97 5.11
C ILE A 12 7.79 0.34 4.91
N LYS A 13 7.59 1.32 5.79
CA LYS A 13 8.30 2.61 5.76
C LYS A 13 9.81 2.42 5.91
N LYS A 14 10.24 1.69 6.94
CA LYS A 14 11.66 1.44 7.20
C LYS A 14 12.34 0.78 6.00
N LYS A 15 11.71 -0.23 5.40
CA LYS A 15 12.26 -0.90 4.20
C LYS A 15 12.33 0.03 3.00
N ALA A 16 11.34 0.90 2.80
CA ALA A 16 11.37 1.86 1.69
C ALA A 16 12.45 2.94 1.90
N GLU A 17 12.64 3.41 3.12
CA GLU A 17 13.72 4.35 3.49
C GLU A 17 15.11 3.74 3.25
N GLU A 18 15.30 2.46 3.58
CA GLU A 18 16.53 1.72 3.32
C GLU A 18 16.75 1.44 1.81
N GLU A 19 15.69 1.10 1.06
CA GLU A 19 15.78 0.78 -0.37
C GLU A 19 15.97 2.02 -1.26
N PHE A 20 15.42 3.18 -0.88
CA PHE A 20 15.37 4.38 -1.72
C PHE A 20 15.87 5.61 -0.96
N GLN A 21 16.97 5.50 -0.24
CA GLN A 21 17.49 6.53 0.67
C GLN A 21 17.67 7.92 0.02
N GLU A 22 18.00 7.97 -1.28
CA GLU A 22 18.31 9.20 -2.02
C GLU A 22 17.12 9.77 -2.81
N ASP A 23 15.98 9.07 -2.88
CA ASP A 23 14.80 9.50 -3.64
C ASP A 23 13.52 9.43 -2.78
N PRO A 24 13.19 10.53 -2.06
CA PRO A 24 12.00 10.61 -1.23
C PRO A 24 10.68 10.45 -2.02
N ALA A 25 10.65 10.81 -3.30
CA ALA A 25 9.45 10.66 -4.12
C ALA A 25 9.21 9.18 -4.44
N LEU A 26 10.28 8.46 -4.81
CA LEU A 26 10.21 7.02 -5.07
C LEU A 26 9.89 6.23 -3.81
N GLN A 27 10.40 6.64 -2.64
CA GLN A 27 10.01 6.08 -1.33
C GLN A 27 8.49 6.10 -1.15
N GLN A 28 7.86 7.25 -1.34
CA GLN A 28 6.41 7.41 -1.13
C GLN A 28 5.59 6.52 -2.07
N ILE A 29 5.97 6.43 -3.34
CA ILE A 29 5.31 5.57 -4.33
C ILE A 29 5.41 4.10 -3.90
N HIS A 30 6.60 3.65 -3.49
CA HIS A 30 6.82 2.27 -3.06
C HIS A 30 6.11 1.95 -1.74
N ILE A 31 6.06 2.88 -0.78
CA ILE A 31 5.27 2.73 0.45
C ILE A 31 3.80 2.53 0.11
N ALA A 32 3.23 3.42 -0.70
CA ALA A 32 1.83 3.33 -1.12
C ALA A 32 1.54 2.01 -1.84
N ARG A 33 2.42 1.60 -2.76
CA ARG A 33 2.28 0.34 -3.50
C ARG A 33 2.32 -0.88 -2.58
N LYS A 34 3.27 -0.94 -1.64
CA LYS A 34 3.42 -2.03 -0.66
C LYS A 34 2.22 -2.10 0.28
N ILE A 35 1.66 -0.95 0.70
CA ILE A 35 0.43 -0.89 1.50
C ILE A 35 -0.74 -1.50 0.72
N ILE A 36 -1.01 -1.02 -0.50
CA ILE A 36 -2.12 -1.52 -1.34
C ILE A 36 -1.99 -3.02 -1.59
N ALA A 37 -0.77 -3.51 -1.86
CA ALA A 37 -0.53 -4.93 -2.03
C ALA A 37 -0.86 -5.74 -0.77
N LYS A 38 -0.54 -5.22 0.41
CA LYS A 38 -0.88 -5.87 1.68
C LYS A 38 -2.38 -5.86 1.95
N GLU A 39 -3.08 -4.79 1.60
CA GLU A 39 -4.55 -4.73 1.70
C GLU A 39 -5.20 -5.77 0.78
N ALA A 40 -4.69 -5.92 -0.45
CA ALA A 40 -5.14 -6.94 -1.38
C ALA A 40 -4.95 -8.35 -0.82
N GLU A 41 -3.76 -8.66 -0.28
CA GLU A 41 -3.47 -9.95 0.38
C GLU A 41 -4.41 -10.24 1.54
N ILE A 42 -4.65 -9.25 2.42
CA ILE A 42 -5.54 -9.39 3.58
C ILE A 42 -6.98 -9.67 3.14
N GLU A 43 -7.43 -9.06 2.05
CA GLU A 43 -8.76 -9.29 1.50
C GLU A 43 -8.85 -10.54 0.61
N GLY A 44 -7.75 -11.28 0.44
CA GLY A 44 -7.69 -12.46 -0.43
C GLY A 44 -7.86 -12.14 -1.91
N LEU A 45 -7.56 -10.91 -2.32
CA LEU A 45 -7.68 -10.42 -3.68
C LEU A 45 -6.31 -10.30 -4.34
N SER A 46 -6.26 -10.47 -5.66
CA SER A 46 -5.09 -10.04 -6.42
C SER A 46 -4.97 -8.51 -6.40
N TYR A 47 -3.76 -8.01 -6.60
CA TYR A 47 -3.48 -6.57 -6.63
C TYR A 47 -4.42 -5.81 -7.58
N ILE A 48 -4.65 -6.35 -8.79
CA ILE A 48 -5.50 -5.71 -9.80
C ILE A 48 -6.98 -5.73 -9.41
N GLU A 49 -7.46 -6.82 -8.81
CA GLU A 49 -8.84 -6.90 -8.30
C GLU A 49 -9.08 -5.89 -7.19
N TYR A 50 -8.11 -5.75 -6.28
CA TYR A 50 -8.16 -4.75 -5.22
C TYR A 50 -8.21 -3.33 -5.79
N ILE A 51 -7.36 -3.00 -6.77
CA ILE A 51 -7.40 -1.69 -7.44
C ILE A 51 -8.77 -1.43 -8.10
N LYS A 52 -9.35 -2.43 -8.78
CA LYS A 52 -10.69 -2.31 -9.38
C LYS A 52 -11.75 -2.06 -8.31
N LYS A 53 -11.69 -2.75 -7.17
CA LYS A 53 -12.60 -2.59 -6.04
C LYS A 53 -12.49 -1.19 -5.42
N VAL A 54 -11.28 -0.70 -5.20
CA VAL A 54 -11.03 0.66 -4.69
C VAL A 54 -11.57 1.70 -5.67
N ARG A 55 -11.29 1.56 -6.98
CA ARG A 55 -11.80 2.47 -8.01
C ARG A 55 -13.33 2.54 -8.04
N GLN A 56 -14.02 1.42 -7.83
CA GLN A 56 -15.48 1.39 -7.77
C GLN A 56 -16.01 2.12 -6.52
N LYS A 57 -15.36 1.95 -5.36
CA LYS A 57 -15.67 2.74 -4.16
C LYS A 57 -15.47 4.25 -4.37
N SER A 58 -14.42 4.65 -5.08
CA SER A 58 -14.12 6.07 -5.33
C SER A 58 -15.10 6.74 -6.31
N LYS A 59 -15.90 5.97 -7.07
CA LYS A 59 -16.94 6.51 -7.97
C LYS A 59 -18.26 6.87 -7.28
N ILE A 60 -18.38 6.64 -5.97
CA ILE A 60 -19.61 6.86 -5.18
C ILE A 60 -19.59 8.24 -4.47
N ILE A 61 -18.72 9.17 -4.90
CA ILE A 61 -18.62 10.53 -4.35
C ILE A 61 -18.83 11.53 -5.48
#